data_AF-B5VT49-F1
#
_entry.id   AF-B5VT49-F1
#
_cell.length_a   1.000
_cell.length_b   1.000
_cell.length_c   1.000
_cell.angle_alpha   90.00
_cell.angle_beta   90.00
_cell.angle_gamma   90.00
#
_symmetry.space_group_name_H-M   'P 1'
#
loop_
_entity.id
_entity.type
_entity.pdbx_description
1 polymer ?
#
loop_
_entity_poly.entity_id
_entity_poly.type
_entity_poly.pdbx_seq_one_letter_code
_entity_poly.pdbx_strand_id
1 'polypeptide(L)'
;MTADNNSMPHGAVSSYAKLVQNQTPEDILEEFPEIIPLQQRPNTRSSETSNDESGETCFSGHDEEQIKLMNENCIVLDWDDNAIGAGTKKVCHLMENIEKGLLHRAFSVFIFNEQGELLLQQRATEKITFPDLWTNTCCSHPLCIDDELGLKGKLDDKIKGAITAAVRKLDHELGIPEDETKTRGKFHFLNRIHYMAPSNEPWGEHEIDYILFYKINAKENLTVNPNVNEVRDFKWVSPNDLKTMFADPSYKFTPWFKIICENYLFNWWEQLDDLSEVENDRQIHRML
;
A
#
# COMPACT_ATOMS: atom_id res chain seq x y z
N MET A 1 32.96 -3.67 11.96
CA MET A 1 32.45 -3.01 13.18
C MET A 1 30.95 -3.16 13.13
N THR A 2 30.44 -4.03 13.98
CA THR A 2 29.03 -4.42 14.10
C THR A 2 28.26 -3.25 14.70
N ALA A 3 27.30 -2.70 13.96
CA ALA A 3 26.35 -1.73 14.51
C ALA A 3 25.36 -2.49 15.39
N ASP A 4 25.38 -2.17 16.68
CA ASP A 4 24.52 -2.74 17.70
C ASP A 4 23.05 -2.43 17.41
N ASN A 5 22.24 -3.50 17.39
CA ASN A 5 20.79 -3.42 17.49
C ASN A 5 20.42 -2.84 18.86
N ASN A 6 20.24 -1.52 18.92
CA ASN A 6 19.58 -0.88 20.05
C ASN A 6 18.09 -1.21 19.99
N SER A 7 17.69 -2.25 20.72
CA SER A 7 16.30 -2.52 21.06
C SER A 7 15.74 -1.32 21.85
N MET A 8 14.87 -0.53 21.22
CA MET A 8 14.14 0.53 21.91
C MET A 8 13.23 -0.07 23.00
N PRO A 9 13.11 0.58 24.17
CA PRO A 9 12.26 0.09 25.25
C PRO A 9 10.78 0.15 24.84
N HIS A 10 10.04 -0.92 25.10
CA HIS A 10 8.58 -0.98 24.93
C HIS A 10 7.91 0.23 25.59
N GLY A 11 7.35 1.13 24.77
CA GLY A 11 6.48 2.23 25.19
C GLY A 11 6.93 3.65 24.85
N ALA A 12 8.14 3.86 24.31
CA ALA A 12 8.55 5.19 23.85
C ALA A 12 8.22 5.38 22.36
N VAL A 13 7.25 6.24 22.05
CA VAL A 13 6.95 6.70 20.68
C VAL A 13 8.20 7.38 20.09
N SER A 14 8.63 6.95 18.90
CA SER A 14 9.83 7.48 18.22
C SER A 14 9.72 9.01 18.04
N SER A 15 10.86 9.72 17.95
CA SER A 15 10.85 11.17 17.70
C SER A 15 10.11 11.51 16.40
N TYR A 16 10.24 10.66 15.38
CA TYR A 16 9.51 10.77 14.13
C TYR A 16 8.00 10.53 14.31
N ALA A 17 7.60 9.47 15.03
CA ALA A 17 6.18 9.24 15.30
C ALA A 17 5.53 10.40 16.06
N LYS A 18 6.25 11.07 16.97
CA LYS A 18 5.77 12.30 17.63
C LYS A 18 5.66 13.49 16.68
N LEU A 19 6.55 13.61 15.68
CA LEU A 19 6.44 14.64 14.65
C LEU A 19 5.10 14.49 13.91
N VAL A 20 4.87 13.30 13.33
CA VAL A 20 3.65 13.01 12.56
C VAL A 20 2.39 13.13 13.42
N GLN A 21 2.43 12.64 14.66
CA GLN A 21 1.30 12.71 15.59
C GLN A 21 0.86 14.15 15.94
N ASN A 22 1.81 15.09 15.98
CA ASN A 22 1.54 16.47 16.41
C ASN A 22 1.14 17.41 15.27
N GLN A 23 1.17 16.95 14.02
CA GLN A 23 0.76 17.76 12.88
C GLN A 23 -0.76 17.93 12.84
N THR A 24 -1.21 19.18 12.81
CA THR A 24 -2.61 19.52 12.52
C THR A 24 -2.88 19.51 11.01
N PRO A 25 -4.14 19.40 10.57
CA PRO A 25 -4.50 19.62 9.17
C PRO A 25 -3.95 20.92 8.58
N GLU A 26 -3.97 21.99 9.37
CA GLU A 26 -3.44 23.29 8.98
C GLU A 26 -1.91 23.26 8.80
N ASP A 27 -1.17 22.63 9.71
CA ASP A 27 0.29 22.48 9.60
C ASP A 27 0.67 21.70 8.33
N ILE A 28 -0.06 20.63 8.01
CA ILE A 28 0.17 19.81 6.81
C ILE A 28 -0.05 20.66 5.54
N LEU A 29 -1.16 21.41 5.47
CA LEU A 29 -1.46 22.23 4.29
C LEU A 29 -0.52 23.44 4.14
N GLU A 30 0.04 23.96 5.24
CA GLU A 30 1.06 25.01 5.20
C GLU A 30 2.44 24.48 4.78
N GLU A 31 2.85 23.31 5.29
CA GLU A 31 4.14 22.70 4.96
C GLU A 31 4.18 22.16 3.51
N PHE A 32 3.05 21.69 3.00
CA PHE A 32 2.94 21.05 1.67
C PHE A 32 1.92 21.79 0.78
N PRO A 33 2.30 22.92 0.15
CA PRO A 33 1.38 23.74 -0.66
C PRO A 33 0.85 23.04 -1.92
N GLU A 34 1.48 21.94 -2.36
CA GLU A 34 1.02 21.08 -3.45
C GLU A 34 -0.22 20.25 -3.08
N ILE A 35 -0.53 20.11 -1.78
CA ILE A 35 -1.69 19.36 -1.33
C ILE A 35 -2.96 20.19 -1.50
N ILE A 36 -3.87 19.70 -2.33
CA ILE A 36 -5.16 20.34 -2.56
C ILE A 36 -6.07 19.98 -1.37
N PRO A 37 -6.57 20.97 -0.59
CA PRO A 37 -7.45 20.69 0.55
C PRO A 37 -8.66 19.86 0.15
N LEU A 38 -9.11 18.96 1.03
CA LEU A 38 -10.15 17.98 0.71
C LEU A 38 -11.42 18.59 0.09
N GLN A 39 -11.82 19.78 0.55
CA GLN A 39 -13.02 20.46 0.07
C GLN A 39 -12.87 21.15 -1.28
N GLN A 40 -11.64 21.26 -1.77
CA GLN A 40 -11.28 21.87 -3.05
C GLN A 40 -10.75 20.82 -4.05
N ARG A 41 -10.72 19.54 -3.67
CA ARG A 41 -10.15 18.48 -4.50
C ARG A 41 -10.89 18.36 -5.84
N PRO A 42 -10.18 18.07 -6.94
CA PRO A 42 -10.76 18.05 -8.29
C PRO A 42 -11.67 16.83 -8.55
N ASN A 43 -11.67 15.83 -7.67
CA ASN A 43 -12.36 14.54 -7.87
C ASN A 43 -11.92 13.84 -9.17
N THR A 44 -10.64 13.99 -9.54
CA THR A 44 -10.01 13.37 -10.71
C THR A 44 -8.99 12.33 -10.27
N ARG A 45 -8.80 11.30 -11.11
CA ARG A 45 -7.83 10.23 -10.83
C ARG A 45 -6.39 10.73 -10.80
N SER A 46 -6.08 11.70 -11.66
CA SER A 46 -4.77 12.33 -11.75
C SER A 46 -4.87 13.85 -11.77
N SER A 47 -3.79 14.51 -11.38
CA SER A 47 -3.62 15.96 -11.55
C SER A 47 -3.28 16.28 -13.01
N GLU A 48 -4.00 17.23 -13.62
CA GLU A 48 -3.67 17.78 -14.94
C GLU A 48 -2.54 18.82 -14.82
N THR A 49 -1.35 18.40 -14.42
CA THR A 49 -0.15 19.22 -14.62
C THR A 49 0.32 19.01 -16.07
N SER A 50 0.47 20.10 -16.80
CA SER A 50 0.80 20.13 -18.22
C SER A 50 2.11 19.41 -18.51
N ASN A 51 2.07 18.21 -19.12
CA ASN A 51 3.01 17.55 -20.05
C ASN A 51 4.55 17.76 -19.97
N ASP A 52 5.12 18.39 -18.95
CA ASP A 52 6.55 18.78 -18.87
C ASP A 52 7.29 18.13 -17.68
N GLU A 53 6.68 17.17 -16.97
CA GLU A 53 7.32 16.48 -15.84
C GLU A 53 8.36 15.43 -16.28
N SER A 54 8.38 15.02 -17.55
CA SER A 54 9.39 14.10 -18.09
C SER A 54 10.82 14.67 -18.10
N GLY A 55 10.95 15.99 -17.86
CA GLY A 55 12.24 16.69 -17.74
C GLY A 55 12.76 16.84 -16.30
N GLU A 56 12.03 16.38 -15.29
CA GLU A 56 12.48 16.49 -13.90
C GLU A 56 13.58 15.48 -13.58
N THR A 57 14.62 15.92 -12.86
CA THR A 57 15.80 15.10 -12.56
C THR A 57 15.47 13.84 -11.76
N CYS A 58 14.42 13.85 -10.93
CA CYS A 58 13.99 12.70 -10.14
C CYS A 58 13.41 11.56 -10.98
N PHE A 59 12.97 11.83 -12.21
CA PHE A 59 12.42 10.83 -13.13
C PHE A 59 13.43 10.34 -14.18
N SER A 60 14.67 10.82 -14.13
CA SER A 60 15.70 10.43 -15.10
C SER A 60 15.93 8.93 -15.12
N GLY A 61 15.67 8.30 -16.26
CA GLY A 61 15.85 6.85 -16.46
C GLY A 61 14.67 5.98 -16.06
N HIS A 62 13.54 6.56 -15.63
CA HIS A 62 12.31 5.84 -15.34
C HIS A 62 11.42 5.67 -16.58
N ASP A 63 10.57 4.65 -16.56
CA ASP A 63 9.62 4.33 -17.61
C ASP A 63 8.49 5.39 -17.73
N GLU A 64 8.07 5.70 -18.96
CA GLU A 64 7.08 6.76 -19.22
C GLU A 64 5.68 6.45 -18.66
N GLU A 65 5.29 5.17 -18.61
CA GLU A 65 4.01 4.76 -18.02
C GLU A 65 4.06 4.93 -16.51
N GLN A 66 5.14 4.51 -15.86
CA GLN A 66 5.31 4.71 -14.42
C GLN A 66 5.37 6.19 -14.03
N ILE A 67 6.01 7.05 -14.84
CA ILE A 67 6.02 8.51 -14.62
C ILE A 67 4.58 9.08 -14.69
N LYS A 68 3.76 8.66 -15.66
CA LYS A 68 2.37 9.13 -15.76
C LYS A 68 1.54 8.77 -14.52
N LEU A 69 1.77 7.58 -13.95
CA LEU A 69 1.10 7.15 -12.72
C LEU A 69 1.53 7.98 -11.50
N MET A 70 2.65 8.69 -11.54
CA MET A 70 3.07 9.57 -10.44
C MET A 70 2.18 10.81 -10.28
N ASN A 71 1.33 11.09 -11.27
CA ASN A 71 0.31 12.14 -11.21
C ASN A 71 -1.01 11.69 -10.60
N GLU A 72 -1.17 10.41 -10.25
CA GLU A 72 -2.35 9.93 -9.53
C GLU A 72 -2.52 10.65 -8.19
N ASN A 73 -3.75 11.03 -7.84
CA ASN A 73 -4.04 11.75 -6.61
C ASN A 73 -4.27 10.77 -5.44
N CYS A 74 -3.28 10.66 -4.55
CA CYS A 74 -3.38 9.94 -3.29
C CYS A 74 -4.20 10.72 -2.26
N ILE A 75 -4.73 10.01 -1.25
CA ILE A 75 -5.42 10.61 -0.11
C ILE A 75 -4.38 10.93 0.97
N VAL A 76 -4.09 12.20 1.18
CA VAL A 76 -3.22 12.66 2.29
C VAL A 76 -3.98 12.61 3.60
N LEU A 77 -3.32 12.16 4.66
CA LEU A 77 -3.92 11.86 5.95
C LEU A 77 -3.31 12.66 7.10
N ASP A 78 -4.06 12.79 8.19
CA ASP A 78 -3.48 13.02 9.51
C ASP A 78 -3.06 11.69 10.18
N TRP A 79 -2.55 11.80 11.40
CA TRP A 79 -2.18 10.66 12.24
C TRP A 79 -3.30 9.63 12.38
N ASP A 80 -4.55 10.03 12.52
CA ASP A 80 -5.69 9.15 12.82
C ASP A 80 -6.46 8.68 11.58
N ASP A 81 -5.80 8.74 10.41
CA ASP A 81 -6.37 8.32 9.12
C ASP A 81 -7.57 9.17 8.68
N ASN A 82 -7.63 10.44 9.08
CA ASN A 82 -8.58 11.39 8.52
C ASN A 82 -7.99 12.04 7.27
N ALA A 83 -8.80 12.13 6.22
CA ALA A 83 -8.35 12.71 4.95
C ALA A 83 -8.22 14.23 5.07
N ILE A 84 -7.05 14.75 4.69
CA ILE A 84 -6.71 16.18 4.72
C ILE A 84 -6.83 16.80 3.31
N GLY A 85 -6.39 16.07 2.30
CA GLY A 85 -6.37 16.58 0.93
C GLY A 85 -5.96 15.55 -0.12
N ALA A 86 -5.82 16.02 -1.35
CA ALA A 86 -5.27 15.28 -2.47
C ALA A 86 -3.82 15.71 -2.71
N GLY A 87 -2.91 14.74 -2.74
CA GLY A 87 -1.51 14.93 -3.14
C GLY A 87 -1.16 14.00 -4.27
N THR A 88 -0.32 14.44 -5.22
CA THR A 88 0.14 13.52 -6.27
C THR A 88 0.97 12.40 -5.65
N LYS A 89 0.95 11.23 -6.30
CA LYS A 89 1.76 10.09 -5.90
C LYS A 89 3.23 10.46 -5.82
N LYS A 90 3.75 11.28 -6.74
CA LYS A 90 5.09 11.88 -6.64
C LYS A 90 5.32 12.54 -5.29
N VAL A 91 4.51 13.53 -4.95
CA VAL A 91 4.67 14.33 -3.71
C VAL A 91 4.64 13.42 -2.48
N CYS A 92 3.73 12.44 -2.46
CA CYS A 92 3.57 11.50 -1.35
C CYS A 92 4.75 10.53 -1.15
N HIS A 93 5.53 10.22 -2.21
CA HIS A 93 6.58 9.20 -2.17
C HIS A 93 8.00 9.78 -2.16
N LEU A 94 8.17 11.10 -2.12
CA LEU A 94 9.48 11.72 -1.98
C LEU A 94 9.92 11.70 -0.52
N MET A 95 11.12 11.19 -0.26
CA MET A 95 11.68 11.14 1.09
C MET A 95 11.78 12.52 1.74
N GLU A 96 12.02 13.59 0.97
CA GLU A 96 12.06 14.95 1.51
C GLU A 96 10.73 15.39 2.15
N ASN A 97 9.60 14.89 1.62
CA ASN A 97 8.26 15.18 2.16
C ASN A 97 7.89 14.20 3.26
N ILE A 98 8.27 12.93 3.10
CA ILE A 98 8.07 11.89 4.12
C ILE A 98 8.82 12.26 5.40
N GLU A 99 10.08 12.70 5.33
CA GLU A 99 10.88 13.09 6.50
C GLU A 99 10.27 14.28 7.27
N LYS A 100 9.46 15.09 6.59
CA LYS A 100 8.66 16.17 7.15
C LYS A 100 7.29 15.72 7.66
N GLY A 101 6.93 14.44 7.53
CA GLY A 101 5.73 13.84 8.09
C GLY A 101 4.57 13.61 7.11
N LEU A 102 4.74 13.91 5.81
CA LEU A 102 3.66 13.69 4.83
C LEU A 102 3.26 12.21 4.80
N LEU A 103 1.96 11.94 4.96
CA LEU A 103 1.39 10.60 5.15
C LEU A 103 0.20 10.43 4.19
N HIS A 104 0.09 9.26 3.55
CA HIS A 104 -1.03 8.92 2.67
C HIS A 104 -1.67 7.57 2.99
N ARG A 105 -2.89 7.36 2.47
CA ARG A 105 -3.60 6.08 2.59
C ARG A 105 -3.12 5.07 1.57
N ALA A 106 -2.98 3.82 1.99
CA ALA A 106 -2.66 2.69 1.12
C ALA A 106 -3.52 1.46 1.43
N PHE A 107 -3.39 0.43 0.60
CA PHE A 107 -3.89 -0.90 0.88
C PHE A 107 -2.90 -1.98 0.42
N SER A 108 -2.96 -3.13 1.09
CA SER A 108 -2.22 -4.35 0.79
C SER A 108 -3.19 -5.53 0.69
N VAL A 109 -3.30 -6.12 -0.50
CA VAL A 109 -4.13 -7.29 -0.77
C VAL A 109 -3.34 -8.58 -0.61
N PHE A 110 -3.96 -9.57 0.04
CA PHE A 110 -3.48 -10.95 0.15
C PHE A 110 -4.56 -11.89 -0.40
N ILE A 111 -4.39 -12.39 -1.62
CA ILE A 111 -5.32 -13.33 -2.25
C ILE A 111 -4.93 -14.76 -1.88
N PHE A 112 -5.89 -15.52 -1.37
CA PHE A 112 -5.75 -16.93 -1.07
C PHE A 112 -6.63 -17.78 -2.00
N ASN A 113 -6.03 -18.81 -2.60
CA ASN A 113 -6.77 -19.81 -3.37
C ASN A 113 -7.46 -20.84 -2.45
N GLU A 114 -8.23 -21.76 -3.04
CA GLU A 114 -8.95 -22.79 -2.30
C GLU A 114 -8.01 -23.73 -1.52
N GLN A 115 -6.74 -23.84 -1.92
CA GLN A 115 -5.72 -24.63 -1.21
C GLN A 115 -5.10 -23.87 -0.04
N GLY A 116 -5.52 -22.63 0.20
CA GLY A 116 -4.94 -21.75 1.22
C GLY A 116 -3.55 -21.24 0.84
N GLU A 117 -3.17 -21.26 -0.43
CA GLU A 117 -1.91 -20.68 -0.91
C GLU A 117 -2.09 -19.19 -1.18
N LEU A 118 -1.08 -18.38 -0.87
CA LEU A 118 -1.06 -16.93 -1.10
C LEU A 118 -0.48 -16.63 -2.48
N LEU A 119 -1.14 -15.75 -3.24
CA LEU A 119 -0.57 -15.19 -4.45
C LEU A 119 0.42 -14.08 -4.11
N LEU A 120 1.68 -14.27 -4.46
CA LEU A 120 2.72 -13.24 -4.43
C LEU A 120 2.94 -12.66 -5.82
N GLN A 121 3.41 -11.42 -5.86
CA GLN A 121 4.00 -10.84 -7.06
C GLN A 121 5.47 -10.47 -6.83
N GLN A 122 6.24 -10.45 -7.91
CA GLN A 122 7.52 -9.77 -7.99
C GLN A 122 7.32 -8.47 -8.76
N ARG A 123 7.65 -7.35 -8.12
CA ARG A 123 7.55 -6.01 -8.71
C ARG A 123 8.40 -5.93 -9.98
N ALA A 124 7.87 -5.32 -11.03
CA ALA A 124 8.59 -5.09 -12.28
C ALA A 124 9.85 -4.23 -12.05
N THR A 125 10.81 -4.33 -12.98
CA THR A 125 12.06 -3.55 -12.92
C THR A 125 11.79 -2.06 -13.13
N GLU A 126 10.72 -1.75 -13.86
CA GLU A 126 10.28 -0.42 -14.24
C GLU A 126 9.69 0.38 -13.06
N LYS A 127 9.29 -0.31 -11.97
CA LYS A 127 8.69 0.34 -10.78
C LYS A 127 9.64 1.38 -10.18
N ILE A 128 9.12 2.58 -9.95
CA ILE A 128 9.88 3.70 -9.35
C ILE A 128 10.38 3.35 -7.95
N THR A 129 9.51 2.78 -7.12
CA THR A 129 9.84 2.30 -5.78
C THR A 129 10.00 0.79 -5.76
N PHE A 130 11.02 0.31 -5.07
CA PHE A 130 11.22 -1.11 -4.77
C PHE A 130 11.16 -2.05 -6.00
N PRO A 131 11.88 -1.78 -7.11
CA PRO A 131 11.87 -2.67 -8.26
C PRO A 131 12.45 -4.06 -7.89
N ASP A 132 12.00 -5.09 -8.61
CA ASP A 132 12.46 -6.49 -8.50
C ASP A 132 12.21 -7.21 -7.17
N LEU A 133 11.57 -6.54 -6.20
CA LEU A 133 11.25 -7.11 -4.89
C LEU A 133 9.97 -7.94 -4.93
N TRP A 134 9.98 -9.09 -4.26
CA TRP A 134 8.80 -9.89 -3.99
C TRP A 134 7.94 -9.24 -2.90
N THR A 135 6.62 -9.32 -3.05
CA THR A 135 5.65 -8.77 -2.11
C THR A 135 4.35 -9.58 -2.12
N ASN A 136 3.41 -9.24 -1.23
CA ASN A 136 2.03 -9.75 -1.28
C ASN A 136 1.34 -9.41 -2.61
N THR A 137 0.10 -9.86 -2.78
CA THR A 137 -0.57 -9.93 -4.08
C THR A 137 -0.64 -8.60 -4.83
N CYS A 138 -1.05 -7.52 -4.16
CA CYS A 138 -1.15 -6.19 -4.79
C CYS A 138 -1.09 -5.11 -3.71
N CYS A 139 -0.30 -4.07 -3.93
CA CYS A 139 -0.16 -2.92 -3.02
C CYS A 139 -0.26 -1.63 -3.80
N SER A 140 -1.16 -0.74 -3.39
CA SER A 140 -1.37 0.54 -4.08
C SER A 140 -2.22 1.46 -3.20
N HIS A 141 -2.62 2.59 -3.77
CA HIS A 141 -3.35 3.66 -3.09
C HIS A 141 -4.81 3.73 -3.54
N PRO A 142 -5.76 3.94 -2.62
CA PRO A 142 -7.05 4.51 -2.96
C PRO A 142 -6.85 5.95 -3.44
N LEU A 143 -7.52 6.31 -4.54
CA LEU A 143 -7.46 7.65 -5.12
C LEU A 143 -8.34 8.62 -4.33
N CYS A 144 -7.97 9.90 -4.33
CA CYS A 144 -8.74 10.98 -3.71
C CYS A 144 -9.96 11.39 -4.58
N ILE A 145 -10.81 10.40 -4.86
CA ILE A 145 -12.06 10.50 -5.61
C ILE A 145 -13.22 9.94 -4.79
N ASP A 146 -14.45 10.35 -5.09
CA ASP A 146 -15.65 10.00 -4.33
C ASP A 146 -15.80 8.49 -4.06
N ASP A 147 -15.52 7.67 -5.07
CA ASP A 147 -15.68 6.21 -5.02
C ASP A 147 -14.66 5.49 -4.12
N GLU A 148 -13.47 6.08 -3.93
CA GLU A 148 -12.33 5.46 -3.23
C GLU A 148 -11.97 6.17 -1.91
N LEU A 149 -12.48 7.39 -1.68
CA LEU A 149 -12.13 8.24 -0.54
C LEU A 149 -12.75 7.79 0.80
N GLY A 150 -13.97 7.25 0.76
CA GLY A 150 -14.79 6.98 1.95
C GLY A 150 -15.47 8.24 2.50
N LEU A 151 -16.30 8.89 1.67
CA LEU A 151 -16.90 10.24 1.86
C LEU A 151 -17.50 10.56 3.24
N LYS A 152 -18.01 9.57 3.96
CA LYS A 152 -18.62 9.79 5.29
C LYS A 152 -17.61 9.78 6.43
N GLY A 153 -16.33 9.50 6.14
CA GLY A 153 -15.23 9.47 7.11
C GLY A 153 -15.27 8.30 8.11
N LYS A 154 -16.30 7.46 8.08
CA LYS A 154 -16.36 6.26 8.93
C LYS A 154 -15.45 5.19 8.37
N LEU A 155 -14.89 4.36 9.26
CA LEU A 155 -13.99 3.27 8.88
C LEU A 155 -14.60 2.37 7.80
N ASP A 156 -15.86 1.95 7.94
CA ASP A 156 -16.52 1.09 6.95
C ASP A 156 -16.62 1.72 5.56
N ASP A 157 -16.79 3.04 5.48
CA ASP A 157 -16.84 3.77 4.20
C ASP A 157 -15.43 3.87 3.59
N LYS A 158 -14.39 4.06 4.42
CA LYS A 158 -12.99 4.05 3.99
C LYS A 158 -12.54 2.66 3.53
N ILE A 159 -12.95 1.59 4.23
CA ILE A 159 -12.70 0.19 3.84
C ILE A 159 -13.31 -0.10 2.47
N LYS A 160 -14.56 0.31 2.24
CA LYS A 160 -15.20 0.16 0.92
C LYS A 160 -14.42 0.88 -0.17
N GLY A 161 -13.95 2.10 0.09
CA GLY A 161 -13.12 2.84 -0.84
C GLY A 161 -11.80 2.13 -1.15
N ALA A 162 -11.14 1.58 -0.14
CA ALA A 162 -9.93 0.78 -0.32
C ALA A 162 -10.18 -0.52 -1.12
N ILE A 163 -11.32 -1.20 -0.90
CA ILE A 163 -11.71 -2.38 -1.69
C ILE A 163 -12.00 -1.99 -3.15
N THR A 164 -12.66 -0.86 -3.40
CA THR A 164 -12.87 -0.35 -4.77
C THR A 164 -11.52 -0.13 -5.47
N ALA A 165 -10.56 0.48 -4.78
CA ALA A 165 -9.22 0.69 -5.29
C ALA A 165 -8.46 -0.63 -5.53
N ALA A 166 -8.58 -1.59 -4.60
CA ALA A 166 -8.00 -2.92 -4.73
C ALA A 166 -8.51 -3.66 -5.96
N VAL A 167 -9.82 -3.65 -6.21
CA VAL A 167 -10.42 -4.24 -7.41
C VAL A 167 -9.84 -3.63 -8.69
N ARG A 168 -9.77 -2.29 -8.77
CA ARG A 168 -9.17 -1.58 -9.92
C ARG A 168 -7.71 -1.98 -10.14
N LYS A 169 -6.94 -2.11 -9.06
CA LYS A 169 -5.50 -2.37 -9.13
C LYS A 169 -5.16 -3.84 -9.36
N LEU A 170 -5.99 -4.78 -8.89
CA LEU A 170 -5.87 -6.19 -9.24
C LEU A 170 -6.09 -6.44 -10.73
N ASP A 171 -7.04 -5.72 -11.35
CA ASP A 171 -7.23 -5.76 -12.80
C ASP A 171 -6.03 -5.11 -13.52
N HIS A 172 -5.63 -3.92 -13.10
CA HIS A 172 -4.52 -3.20 -13.74
C HIS A 172 -3.16 -3.93 -13.64
N GLU A 173 -2.77 -4.43 -12.45
CA GLU A 173 -1.44 -5.00 -12.23
C GLU A 173 -1.36 -6.49 -12.55
N LEU A 174 -2.37 -7.27 -12.13
CA LEU A 174 -2.36 -8.73 -12.27
C LEU A 174 -3.28 -9.23 -13.38
N GLY A 175 -4.00 -8.35 -14.07
CA GLY A 175 -4.95 -8.73 -15.12
C GLY A 175 -6.10 -9.59 -14.59
N ILE A 176 -6.43 -9.47 -13.30
CA ILE A 176 -7.56 -10.18 -12.69
C ILE A 176 -8.84 -9.39 -12.98
N PRO A 177 -9.75 -9.90 -13.83
CA PRO A 177 -10.91 -9.11 -14.24
C PRO A 177 -11.76 -8.70 -13.04
N GLU A 178 -12.27 -7.47 -13.08
CA GLU A 178 -13.06 -6.92 -11.97
C GLU A 178 -14.31 -7.77 -11.64
N ASP A 179 -14.93 -8.42 -12.63
CA ASP A 179 -16.10 -9.27 -12.39
C ASP A 179 -15.74 -10.51 -11.56
N GLU A 180 -14.56 -11.09 -11.78
CA GLU A 180 -14.06 -12.22 -11.01
C GLU A 180 -13.80 -11.81 -9.55
N THR A 181 -13.09 -10.72 -9.31
CA THR A 181 -12.85 -10.24 -7.94
C THR A 181 -14.16 -9.86 -7.22
N LYS A 182 -15.19 -9.40 -7.94
CA LYS A 182 -16.50 -9.08 -7.36
C LYS A 182 -17.39 -10.31 -7.09
N THR A 183 -17.16 -11.45 -7.75
CA THR A 183 -18.12 -12.58 -7.73
C THR A 183 -17.55 -13.90 -7.25
N ARG A 184 -16.24 -14.13 -7.37
CA ARG A 184 -15.59 -15.43 -7.12
C ARG A 184 -14.95 -15.56 -5.74
N GLY A 185 -15.20 -14.62 -4.85
CA GLY A 185 -14.59 -14.58 -3.54
C GLY A 185 -15.07 -13.40 -2.71
N LYS A 186 -14.39 -13.15 -1.60
CA LYS A 186 -14.77 -12.09 -0.66
C LYS A 186 -13.53 -11.38 -0.10
N PHE A 187 -13.60 -10.05 -0.06
CA PHE A 187 -12.67 -9.23 0.70
C PHE A 187 -13.00 -9.25 2.19
N HIS A 188 -11.96 -9.41 3.00
CA HIS A 188 -11.98 -9.30 4.44
C HIS A 188 -10.99 -8.21 4.84
N PHE A 189 -11.44 -7.23 5.61
CA PHE A 189 -10.56 -6.22 6.18
C PHE A 189 -10.03 -6.74 7.52
N LEU A 190 -8.71 -6.74 7.69
CA LEU A 190 -8.06 -7.29 8.89
C LEU A 190 -7.82 -6.13 9.87
N ASN A 191 -6.84 -5.29 9.55
CA ASN A 191 -6.45 -4.15 10.36
C ASN A 191 -5.84 -3.03 9.49
N ARG A 192 -5.35 -1.97 10.15
CA ARG A 192 -4.53 -0.93 9.54
C ARG A 192 -3.14 -0.91 10.16
N ILE A 193 -2.11 -0.80 9.32
CA ILE A 193 -0.71 -0.71 9.75
C ILE A 193 -0.13 0.62 9.31
N HIS A 194 0.48 1.37 10.23
CA HIS A 194 1.19 2.61 9.93
C HIS A 194 2.69 2.33 9.91
N TYR A 195 3.32 2.48 8.76
CA TYR A 195 4.75 2.22 8.59
C TYR A 195 5.41 3.30 7.73
N MET A 196 6.74 3.36 7.79
CA MET A 196 7.59 4.15 6.90
C MET A 196 8.75 3.29 6.42
N ALA A 197 9.08 3.37 5.13
CA ALA A 197 10.21 2.64 4.57
C ALA A 197 10.89 3.43 3.43
N PRO A 198 12.20 3.72 3.51
CA PRO A 198 12.93 4.29 2.39
C PRO A 198 13.13 3.25 1.28
N SER A 199 13.14 3.73 0.03
CA SER A 199 13.42 2.95 -1.18
C SER A 199 14.78 3.35 -1.78
N ASN A 200 14.92 3.29 -3.10
CA ASN A 200 15.98 3.99 -3.83
C ASN A 200 15.77 5.51 -3.76
N GLU A 201 16.80 6.28 -3.42
CA GLU A 201 16.73 7.75 -3.42
C GLU A 201 16.23 8.29 -4.78
N PRO A 202 15.34 9.30 -4.80
CA PRO A 202 14.80 10.06 -3.67
C PRO A 202 13.53 9.48 -3.02
N TRP A 203 13.19 8.21 -3.28
CA TRP A 203 11.86 7.67 -3.02
C TRP A 203 11.73 6.86 -1.73
N GLY A 204 10.50 6.78 -1.21
CA GLY A 204 10.11 5.95 -0.07
C GLY A 204 8.60 5.80 0.04
N GLU A 205 8.16 5.22 1.16
CA GLU A 205 6.76 5.00 1.52
C GLU A 205 6.52 5.47 2.96
N HIS A 206 5.39 6.13 3.20
CA HIS A 206 4.89 6.46 4.54
C HIS A 206 3.36 6.41 4.53
N GLU A 207 2.82 5.32 5.08
CA GLU A 207 1.46 4.91 4.76
C GLU A 207 0.68 4.49 6.00
N ILE A 208 -0.64 4.77 6.01
CA ILE A 208 -1.61 3.96 6.75
C ILE A 208 -2.19 2.94 5.78
N ASP A 209 -1.72 1.71 5.91
CA ASP A 209 -1.98 0.60 5.01
C ASP A 209 -3.15 -0.26 5.49
N TYR A 210 -4.16 -0.42 4.64
CA TYR A 210 -5.32 -1.27 4.88
C TYR A 210 -5.01 -2.71 4.47
N ILE A 211 -4.98 -3.62 5.44
CA ILE A 211 -4.72 -5.02 5.16
C ILE A 211 -6.02 -5.72 4.75
N LEU A 212 -6.04 -6.20 3.51
CA LEU A 212 -7.19 -6.81 2.87
C LEU A 212 -6.87 -8.24 2.47
N PHE A 213 -7.55 -9.23 3.07
CA PHE A 213 -7.53 -10.58 2.52
C PHE A 213 -8.62 -10.71 1.46
N TYR A 214 -8.33 -11.46 0.41
CA TYR A 214 -9.33 -11.94 -0.52
C TYR A 214 -9.31 -13.46 -0.54
N LYS A 215 -10.41 -14.09 -0.16
CA LYS A 215 -10.53 -15.54 -0.21
C LYS A 215 -11.34 -15.94 -1.44
N ILE A 216 -10.76 -16.74 -2.32
CA ILE A 216 -11.46 -17.35 -3.45
C ILE A 216 -12.47 -18.37 -2.92
N ASN A 217 -13.67 -18.39 -3.48
CA ASN A 217 -14.72 -19.33 -3.13
C ASN A 217 -14.34 -20.76 -3.53
N ALA A 218 -14.88 -21.75 -2.84
CA ALA A 218 -14.65 -23.15 -3.17
C ALA A 218 -15.03 -23.46 -4.63
N LYS A 219 -14.16 -24.18 -5.35
CA LYS A 219 -14.29 -24.54 -6.78
C LYS A 219 -14.25 -23.36 -7.77
N GLU A 220 -13.92 -22.15 -7.32
CA GLU A 220 -13.64 -21.01 -8.17
C GLU A 220 -12.13 -20.82 -8.36
N ASN A 221 -11.75 -20.07 -9.39
CA ASN A 221 -10.38 -19.62 -9.63
C ASN A 221 -10.39 -18.20 -10.18
N LEU A 222 -9.24 -17.52 -10.07
CA LEU A 222 -9.01 -16.21 -10.69
C LEU A 222 -8.09 -16.35 -11.91
N THR A 223 -8.41 -15.62 -12.96
CA THR A 223 -7.53 -15.36 -14.09
C THR A 223 -6.40 -14.45 -13.60
N VAL A 224 -5.14 -14.82 -13.82
CA VAL A 224 -3.97 -13.99 -13.50
C VAL A 224 -3.15 -13.83 -14.78
N ASN A 225 -3.14 -12.62 -15.33
CA ASN A 225 -2.40 -12.25 -16.54
C ASN A 225 -1.70 -10.89 -16.31
N PRO A 226 -0.53 -10.90 -15.62
CA PRO A 226 0.05 -9.66 -15.12
C PRO A 226 0.48 -8.68 -16.21
N ASN A 227 0.32 -7.38 -15.91
CA ASN A 227 0.92 -6.32 -16.70
C ASN A 227 2.43 -6.30 -16.45
N VAL A 228 3.23 -6.53 -17.50
CA VAL A 228 4.69 -6.66 -17.39
C VAL A 228 5.39 -5.38 -16.91
N ASN A 229 4.77 -4.20 -17.08
CA ASN A 229 5.28 -2.93 -16.53
C ASN A 229 5.02 -2.78 -15.02
N GLU A 230 4.20 -3.64 -14.43
CA GLU A 230 3.84 -3.63 -13.02
C GLU A 230 4.41 -4.85 -12.26
N VAL A 231 4.33 -6.01 -12.89
CA VAL A 231 4.64 -7.32 -12.31
C VAL A 231 5.49 -8.14 -13.27
N ARG A 232 6.70 -8.51 -12.84
CA ARG A 232 7.62 -9.34 -13.65
C ARG A 232 7.45 -10.84 -13.43
N ASP A 233 6.93 -11.23 -12.27
CA ASP A 233 6.70 -12.64 -11.92
C ASP A 233 5.60 -12.74 -10.86
N PHE A 234 4.99 -13.92 -10.72
CA PHE A 234 4.01 -14.20 -9.67
C PHE A 234 4.08 -15.66 -9.23
N LYS A 235 3.66 -15.93 -7.99
CA LYS A 235 3.73 -17.29 -7.44
C LYS A 235 2.66 -17.53 -6.39
N TRP A 236 1.96 -18.66 -6.50
CA TRP A 236 1.17 -19.21 -5.39
C TRP A 236 2.10 -19.95 -4.42
N VAL A 237 2.03 -19.63 -3.14
CA VAL A 237 2.92 -20.19 -2.12
C VAL A 237 2.14 -20.66 -0.90
N SER A 238 2.49 -21.84 -0.39
CA SER A 238 2.07 -22.26 0.95
C SER A 238 2.84 -21.49 2.04
N PRO A 239 2.41 -21.55 3.32
CA PRO A 239 3.17 -20.98 4.43
C PRO A 239 4.62 -21.51 4.49
N ASN A 240 4.83 -22.79 4.16
CA ASN A 240 6.16 -23.42 4.19
C ASN A 240 7.02 -22.96 3.00
N ASP A 241 6.42 -22.78 1.82
CA ASP A 241 7.12 -22.22 0.67
C ASP A 241 7.58 -20.79 0.97
N LEU A 242 6.72 -19.97 1.55
CA LEU A 242 7.06 -18.59 1.91
C LEU A 242 8.20 -18.56 2.95
N LYS A 243 8.13 -19.38 4.01
CA LYS A 243 9.23 -19.51 5.00
C LYS A 243 10.55 -19.92 4.33
N THR A 244 10.48 -20.83 3.36
CA THR A 244 11.65 -21.26 2.58
C THR A 244 12.21 -20.12 1.74
N MET A 245 11.35 -19.36 1.06
CA MET A 245 11.77 -18.18 0.28
C MET A 245 12.39 -17.09 1.16
N PHE A 246 11.87 -16.86 2.37
CA PHE A 246 12.47 -15.94 3.34
C PHE A 246 13.86 -16.37 3.82
N ALA A 247 14.09 -17.67 3.95
CA ALA A 247 15.39 -18.22 4.35
C ALA A 247 16.43 -18.20 3.23
N ASP A 248 16.00 -18.09 1.97
CA ASP A 248 16.87 -18.04 0.81
C ASP A 248 17.28 -16.58 0.47
N PRO A 249 18.58 -16.23 0.60
CA PRO A 249 19.04 -14.86 0.40
C PRO A 249 18.93 -14.36 -1.04
N SER A 250 18.64 -15.22 -2.03
CA SER A 250 18.39 -14.80 -3.40
C SER A 250 17.06 -14.06 -3.56
N TYR A 251 16.08 -14.36 -2.70
CA TYR A 251 14.82 -13.62 -2.69
C TYR A 251 14.98 -12.33 -1.89
N LYS A 252 14.49 -11.23 -2.47
CA LYS A 252 14.41 -9.93 -1.82
C LYS A 252 12.93 -9.58 -1.69
N PHE A 253 12.54 -9.04 -0.54
CA PHE A 253 11.16 -8.71 -0.23
C PHE A 253 11.01 -7.26 0.17
N THR A 254 9.85 -6.68 -0.16
CA THR A 254 9.49 -5.33 0.24
C THR A 254 9.40 -5.20 1.76
N PRO A 255 9.75 -4.03 2.34
CA PRO A 255 9.80 -3.86 3.80
C PRO A 255 8.46 -4.14 4.49
N TRP A 256 7.35 -3.62 3.94
CA TRP A 256 6.02 -3.82 4.52
C TRP A 256 5.62 -5.30 4.52
N PHE A 257 5.92 -6.04 3.45
CA PHE A 257 5.58 -7.45 3.38
C PHE A 257 6.33 -8.26 4.44
N LYS A 258 7.61 -7.95 4.70
CA LYS A 258 8.35 -8.56 5.82
C LYS A 258 7.71 -8.26 7.16
N ILE A 259 7.41 -6.98 7.42
CA ILE A 259 6.76 -6.52 8.64
C ILE A 259 5.45 -7.26 8.88
N ILE A 260 4.60 -7.35 7.86
CA ILE A 260 3.30 -8.04 7.94
C ILE A 260 3.53 -9.55 8.18
N CYS A 261 4.48 -10.17 7.48
CA CYS A 261 4.81 -11.58 7.66
C CYS A 261 5.26 -11.92 9.08
N GLU A 262 6.20 -11.14 9.61
CA GLU A 262 6.84 -11.39 10.91
C GLU A 262 5.89 -11.16 12.08
N ASN A 263 4.95 -10.24 11.96
CA ASN A 263 4.08 -9.83 13.07
C ASN A 263 2.65 -10.40 12.99
N TYR A 264 2.15 -10.72 11.79
CA TYR A 264 0.73 -11.03 11.61
C TYR A 264 0.44 -12.21 10.68
N LEU A 265 0.98 -12.20 9.45
CA LEU A 265 0.48 -13.03 8.35
C LEU A 265 0.39 -14.50 8.73
N PHE A 266 1.44 -15.09 9.30
CA PHE A 266 1.44 -16.53 9.60
C PHE A 266 0.37 -16.92 10.63
N ASN A 267 0.05 -16.05 11.58
CA ASN A 267 -1.03 -16.27 12.54
C ASN A 267 -2.40 -16.15 11.85
N TRP A 268 -2.62 -15.11 11.05
CA TRP A 268 -3.85 -14.99 10.26
C TRP A 268 -4.04 -16.15 9.27
N TRP A 269 -2.94 -16.67 8.73
CA TRP A 269 -2.95 -17.78 7.79
C TRP A 269 -3.43 -19.09 8.43
N GLU A 270 -3.09 -19.32 9.70
CA GLU A 270 -3.59 -20.46 10.48
C GLU A 270 -5.10 -20.38 10.74
N GLN A 271 -5.68 -19.18 10.60
CA GLN A 271 -7.10 -18.89 10.81
C GLN A 271 -7.87 -18.70 9.50
N LEU A 272 -7.32 -19.10 8.35
CA LEU A 272 -7.98 -18.86 7.06
C LEU A 272 -9.39 -19.45 6.99
N ASP A 273 -9.71 -20.55 7.67
CA ASP A 273 -11.04 -21.13 7.67
C ASP A 273 -12.09 -20.21 8.34
N ASP A 274 -11.70 -19.49 9.38
CA ASP A 274 -12.54 -18.56 10.15
C ASP A 274 -11.73 -17.35 10.62
N LEU A 275 -11.90 -16.22 9.94
CA LEU A 275 -11.21 -14.97 10.24
C LEU A 275 -11.91 -14.13 11.32
N SER A 276 -13.03 -14.58 11.90
CA SER A 276 -13.88 -13.76 12.77
C SER A 276 -13.17 -13.15 13.98
N GLU A 277 -12.13 -13.79 14.49
CA GLU A 277 -11.31 -13.30 15.62
C GLU A 277 -10.26 -12.24 15.22
N VAL A 278 -9.95 -12.13 13.92
CA VAL A 278 -8.87 -11.26 13.42
C VAL A 278 -9.33 -10.22 12.41
N GLU A 279 -10.54 -10.36 11.85
CA GLU A 279 -11.14 -9.38 10.94
C GLU A 279 -11.76 -8.19 11.68
N ASN A 280 -11.77 -7.04 11.02
CA ASN A 280 -12.37 -5.79 11.50
C ASN A 280 -11.73 -5.20 12.77
N ASP A 281 -10.44 -5.42 12.97
CA ASP A 281 -9.68 -4.68 13.97
C ASP A 281 -9.66 -3.19 13.62
N ARG A 282 -10.19 -2.39 14.55
CA ARG A 282 -10.37 -0.94 14.38
C ARG A 282 -9.12 -0.16 14.74
N GLN A 283 -8.11 -0.77 15.35
CA GLN A 283 -6.88 -0.09 15.73
C GLN A 283 -5.99 0.19 14.52
N ILE A 284 -5.15 1.23 14.64
CA ILE A 284 -4.04 1.46 13.71
C ILE A 284 -2.77 1.01 14.44
N HIS A 285 -2.14 -0.03 13.93
CA HIS A 285 -0.91 -0.59 14.48
C HIS A 285 0.28 0.23 14.00
N ARG A 286 0.94 0.95 14.92
CA ARG A 286 2.04 1.87 14.60
C ARG A 286 3.38 1.14 14.61
N MET A 287 4.10 1.19 13.49
CA MET A 287 5.40 0.55 13.25
C MET A 287 6.40 1.58 12.70
N LEU A 288 6.48 2.71 13.41
CA LEU A 288 7.33 3.87 13.15
C LEU A 288 8.46 4.02 14.20
#